data_AF-A0AAF3F4N8-F1
#
_entry.id   AF-A0AAF3F4N8-F1
#
_cell.length_a   1.000
_cell.length_b   1.000
_cell.length_c   1.000
_cell.angle_alpha   90.00
_cell.angle_beta   90.00
_cell.angle_gamma   90.00
#
_symmetry.space_group_name_H-M   'P 1'
#
loop_
_entity.id
_entity.type
_entity.pdbx_description
1 polymer ?
#
loop_
_entity_poly.entity_id
_entity_poly.type
_entity_poly.pdbx_seq_one_letter_code
_entity_poly.pdbx_strand_id
1 'polypeptide(L)'
;MSKSLWEELGPIWPAGFWDDWFREPDIRKNRSCIRPEISRTAMTLFGKKGASEGLFFTKHLVKITLNKDPVEFTKTNLDYLKKSAYDSIFQKTVYEETQVINIDDVFRIPKSGSVRVYYSANMDYIKKADKLQIMHDYKAGVPRTAYQGVVTSYLDGLRVFLVPNTTLVHGYDKKWEVPPGME
;
A
#
# COMPACT_ATOMS: atom_id res chain seq x y z
N MET A 1 7.78 16.77 -2.28
CA MET A 1 6.59 17.60 -2.02
C MET A 1 6.67 18.86 -2.89
N SER A 2 5.56 19.36 -3.44
CA SER A 2 5.56 20.61 -4.22
C SER A 2 5.51 21.84 -3.32
N LYS A 3 5.89 23.01 -3.85
CA LYS A 3 5.77 24.30 -3.17
C LYS A 3 4.33 24.61 -2.76
N SER A 4 3.38 24.41 -3.67
CA SER A 4 1.95 24.65 -3.43
C SER A 4 1.38 23.80 -2.29
N LEU A 5 1.81 22.53 -2.18
CA LEU A 5 1.37 21.67 -1.09
C LEU A 5 1.96 22.13 0.25
N TRP A 6 3.17 22.70 0.26
CA TRP A 6 3.74 23.30 1.46
C TRP A 6 3.02 24.59 1.86
N GLU A 7 2.67 25.45 0.90
CA GLU A 7 1.88 26.66 1.17
C GLU A 7 0.50 26.33 1.76
N GLU A 8 -0.09 25.20 1.37
CA GLU A 8 -1.34 24.68 1.95
C GLU A 8 -1.15 24.17 3.40
N LEU A 9 -0.09 23.40 3.67
CA LEU A 9 0.05 22.61 4.91
C LEU A 9 0.91 23.27 5.98
N GLY A 10 1.88 24.11 5.59
CA GLY A 10 2.80 24.79 6.50
C GLY A 10 2.09 25.62 7.58
N PRO A 11 1.02 26.38 7.27
CA PRO A 11 0.28 27.15 8.27
C PRO A 11 -0.42 26.32 9.35
N ILE A 12 -0.69 25.03 9.08
CA ILE A 12 -1.41 24.11 9.97
C ILE A 12 -0.55 22.92 10.41
N TRP A 13 0.77 23.06 10.34
CA TRP A 13 1.71 21.99 10.62
C TRP A 13 1.58 21.48 12.07
N PRO A 14 1.55 20.15 12.29
CA PRO A 14 1.35 19.58 13.62
C PRO A 14 2.64 19.66 14.47
N ALA A 15 2.47 19.68 15.79
CA ALA A 15 3.60 19.68 16.73
C ALA A 15 4.41 18.36 16.73
N GLY A 16 3.83 17.26 16.27
CA GLY A 16 4.45 15.93 16.22
C GLY A 16 3.68 14.98 15.32
N PHE A 17 4.21 13.77 15.10
CA PHE A 17 3.58 12.71 14.28
C PHE A 17 3.11 13.20 12.91
N TRP A 18 3.89 14.08 12.29
CA TRP A 18 3.52 14.78 11.06
C TRP A 18 3.16 13.81 9.94
N ASP A 19 3.83 12.66 9.86
CA ASP A 19 3.60 11.69 8.80
C ASP A 19 2.26 10.96 8.95
N ASP A 20 1.81 10.69 10.18
CA ASP A 20 0.46 10.18 10.44
C ASP A 20 -0.60 11.25 10.22
N TRP A 21 -0.35 12.48 10.66
CA TRP A 21 -1.21 13.63 10.37
C TRP A 21 -1.42 13.83 8.86
N PHE A 22 -0.38 13.66 8.03
CA PHE A 22 -0.51 13.71 6.57
C PHE A 22 -1.48 12.68 5.98
N ARG A 23 -1.67 11.54 6.67
CA ARG A 23 -2.48 10.41 6.19
C ARG A 23 -3.96 10.60 6.51
N GLU A 24 -4.27 11.46 7.48
CA GLU A 24 -5.65 11.84 7.81
C GLU A 24 -6.40 12.34 6.56
N PRO A 25 -7.67 11.95 6.38
CA PRO A 25 -8.42 12.27 5.16
C PRO A 25 -8.55 13.77 4.90
N ASP A 26 -8.70 14.58 5.97
CA ASP A 26 -8.83 16.05 5.88
C ASP A 26 -7.54 16.71 5.37
N ILE A 27 -6.38 16.08 5.62
CA ILE A 27 -5.07 16.53 5.16
C ILE A 27 -4.73 15.93 3.80
N ARG A 28 -4.99 14.63 3.60
CA ARG A 28 -4.70 13.94 2.34
C ARG A 28 -5.59 14.44 1.20
N LYS A 29 -6.84 14.84 1.47
CA LYS A 29 -7.81 15.34 0.49
C LYS A 29 -7.90 14.49 -0.78
N ASN A 30 -7.95 13.16 -0.59
CA ASN A 30 -7.99 12.15 -1.66
C ASN A 30 -6.81 12.19 -2.67
N ARG A 31 -5.71 12.87 -2.33
CA ARG A 31 -4.46 12.82 -3.11
C ARG A 31 -3.78 11.46 -2.95
N SER A 32 -2.99 11.10 -3.95
CA SER A 32 -2.21 9.86 -4.02
C SER A 32 -0.75 10.17 -4.31
N CYS A 33 0.15 9.26 -3.93
CA CYS A 33 1.57 9.33 -4.27
C CYS A 33 1.93 8.26 -5.28
N ILE A 34 2.87 8.56 -6.17
CA ILE A 34 3.54 7.54 -6.99
C ILE A 34 4.48 6.76 -6.08
N ARG A 35 4.46 5.42 -6.19
CA ARG A 35 5.37 4.52 -5.48
C ARG A 35 5.86 3.42 -6.43
N PRO A 36 7.15 3.05 -6.40
CA PRO A 36 7.67 2.00 -7.28
C PRO A 36 7.27 0.61 -6.80
N GLU A 37 7.47 -0.40 -7.65
CA GLU A 37 7.36 -1.81 -7.28
C GLU A 37 8.49 -2.21 -6.33
N ILE A 38 9.74 -1.86 -6.68
CA ILE A 38 10.92 -2.10 -5.84
C ILE A 38 11.41 -0.76 -5.28
N SER A 39 11.64 -0.69 -3.97
CA SER A 39 11.99 0.56 -3.31
C SER A 39 13.32 1.15 -3.82
N ARG A 40 13.40 2.49 -3.84
CA ARG A 40 14.63 3.25 -4.13
C ARG A 40 15.35 3.73 -2.87
N THR A 41 14.78 3.43 -1.71
CA THR A 41 15.39 3.64 -0.40
C THR A 41 15.19 2.39 0.44
N ALA A 42 16.15 2.09 1.31
CA ALA A 42 16.02 1.01 2.27
C ALA A 42 16.60 1.46 3.61
N MET A 43 16.15 0.82 4.68
CA MET A 43 16.64 1.16 6.01
C MET A 43 18.05 0.59 6.20
N THR A 44 18.97 1.39 6.72
CA THR A 44 20.30 0.92 7.11
C THR A 44 20.24 0.26 8.48
N LEU A 45 21.25 -0.55 8.83
CA LEU A 45 21.36 -1.17 10.17
C LEU A 45 21.39 -0.13 11.30
N PHE A 46 21.83 1.09 11.02
CA PHE A 46 21.84 2.20 11.98
C PHE A 46 20.44 2.76 12.26
N GLY A 47 19.49 2.59 11.33
CA GLY A 47 18.11 3.06 11.47
C GLY A 47 17.31 2.36 12.57
N LYS A 48 17.89 1.36 13.24
CA LYS A 48 17.30 0.73 14.43
C LYS A 48 17.28 1.68 15.62
N LYS A 49 18.24 2.60 15.72
CA LYS A 49 18.31 3.60 16.79
C LYS A 49 17.77 4.93 16.27
N GLY A 50 16.73 5.46 16.90
CA GLY A 50 16.08 6.70 16.49
C GLY A 50 14.89 7.03 17.39
N ALA A 51 14.12 8.06 17.03
CA ALA A 51 13.03 8.58 17.84
C ALA A 51 11.93 7.55 18.19
N SER A 52 11.81 6.46 17.42
CA SER A 52 10.86 5.37 17.67
C SER A 52 11.46 4.16 18.40
N GLU A 53 12.73 4.23 18.84
CA GLU A 53 13.45 3.13 19.50
C GLU A 53 13.40 1.79 18.71
N GLY A 54 13.33 1.89 17.37
CA GLY A 54 13.31 0.71 16.49
C GLY A 54 11.93 0.07 16.31
N LEU A 55 10.85 0.74 16.70
CA LEU A 55 9.48 0.29 16.44
C LEU A 55 9.30 -0.03 14.94
N PHE A 56 8.76 -1.22 14.63
CA PHE A 56 8.59 -1.79 13.29
C PHE A 56 9.87 -2.08 12.47
N PHE A 57 11.07 -1.77 12.99
CA PHE A 57 12.32 -1.93 12.26
C PHE A 57 12.55 -3.38 11.84
N THR A 58 12.60 -4.29 12.81
CA THR A 58 12.94 -5.71 12.59
C THR A 58 11.81 -6.46 11.88
N LYS A 59 10.55 -6.09 12.16
CA LYS A 59 9.37 -6.78 11.60
C LYS A 59 9.18 -6.43 10.12
N HIS A 60 9.37 -5.16 9.74
CA HIS A 60 9.02 -4.64 8.42
C HIS A 60 10.15 -3.88 7.72
N LEU A 61 10.67 -2.80 8.31
CA LEU A 61 11.49 -1.82 7.57
C LEU A 61 12.81 -2.38 7.06
N VAL A 62 13.47 -3.24 7.84
CA VAL A 62 14.75 -3.87 7.45
C VAL A 62 14.62 -4.86 6.29
N LYS A 63 13.40 -5.35 6.04
CA LYS A 63 13.10 -6.33 4.96
C LYS A 63 12.81 -5.65 3.62
N ILE A 64 12.76 -4.32 3.57
CA ILE A 64 12.53 -3.59 2.33
C ILE A 64 13.73 -3.74 1.40
N THR A 65 13.50 -4.32 0.22
CA THR A 65 14.53 -4.51 -0.80
C THR A 65 14.86 -3.18 -1.50
N LEU A 66 16.14 -2.81 -1.47
CA LEU A 66 16.68 -1.73 -2.29
C LEU A 66 16.90 -2.23 -3.72
N ASN A 67 16.29 -1.55 -4.68
CA ASN A 67 16.60 -1.75 -6.08
C ASN A 67 18.01 -1.28 -6.40
N LYS A 68 18.83 -2.17 -6.97
CA LYS A 68 20.22 -1.88 -7.38
C LYS A 68 20.36 -1.62 -8.87
N ASP A 69 19.35 -1.96 -9.66
CA ASP A 69 19.39 -1.84 -11.11
C ASP A 69 19.00 -0.44 -11.58
N PRO A 70 19.84 0.26 -12.38
CA PRO A 70 19.50 1.56 -12.92
C PRO A 70 18.23 1.50 -13.78
N VAL A 71 17.35 2.49 -13.61
CA VAL A 71 16.15 2.66 -14.45
C VAL A 71 16.12 4.08 -14.99
N GLU A 72 16.07 4.21 -16.31
CA GLU A 72 16.11 5.50 -17.00
C GLU A 72 14.72 6.18 -17.04
N PHE A 73 14.17 6.52 -15.88
CA PHE A 73 12.83 7.11 -15.77
C PHE A 73 12.62 8.37 -16.62
N THR A 74 13.68 9.17 -16.84
CA THR A 74 13.61 10.39 -17.67
C THR A 74 13.45 10.11 -19.16
N LYS A 75 13.75 8.88 -19.61
CA LYS A 75 13.57 8.43 -20.99
C LYS A 75 12.32 7.59 -21.19
N THR A 76 11.65 7.20 -20.11
CA THR A 76 10.42 6.40 -20.14
C THR A 76 9.19 7.31 -20.13
N ASN A 77 8.20 7.02 -20.97
CA ASN A 77 6.91 7.70 -20.88
C ASN A 77 6.14 7.21 -19.64
N LEU A 78 5.97 8.10 -18.65
CA LEU A 78 5.27 7.83 -17.39
C LEU A 78 3.81 8.33 -17.38
N ASP A 79 3.26 8.73 -18.52
CA ASP A 79 1.89 9.27 -18.61
C ASP A 79 0.81 8.28 -18.17
N TYR A 80 1.11 6.98 -18.18
CA TYR A 80 0.23 5.96 -17.63
C TYR A 80 -0.02 6.11 -16.11
N LEU A 81 0.80 6.89 -15.40
CA LEU A 81 0.62 7.22 -13.97
C LEU A 81 -0.31 8.43 -13.75
N LYS A 82 -0.69 9.16 -14.80
CA LYS A 82 -1.69 10.23 -14.69
C LYS A 82 -3.03 9.59 -14.32
N LYS A 83 -3.74 10.17 -13.34
CA LYS A 83 -4.93 9.56 -12.71
C LYS A 83 -5.95 9.00 -13.71
N SER A 84 -6.31 9.76 -14.76
CA SER A 84 -7.30 9.31 -15.75
C SER A 84 -6.85 8.05 -16.51
N ALA A 85 -5.59 8.00 -16.92
CA ALA A 85 -5.00 6.83 -17.58
C ALA A 85 -4.84 5.67 -16.58
N TYR A 86 -4.29 5.97 -15.40
CA TYR A 86 -4.02 4.97 -14.36
C TYR A 86 -5.31 4.30 -13.89
N ASP A 87 -6.38 5.06 -13.64
CA ASP A 87 -7.66 4.49 -13.17
C ASP A 87 -8.26 3.52 -14.18
N SER A 88 -8.23 3.86 -15.47
CA SER A 88 -8.75 2.98 -16.53
C SER A 88 -7.91 1.71 -16.66
N ILE A 89 -6.57 1.84 -16.70
CA ILE A 89 -5.66 0.70 -16.79
C ILE A 89 -5.79 -0.18 -15.54
N PHE A 90 -5.83 0.43 -14.36
CA PHE A 90 -5.95 -0.26 -13.09
C PHE A 90 -7.26 -1.02 -12.98
N GLN A 91 -8.38 -0.42 -13.38
CA GLN A 91 -9.68 -1.09 -13.40
C GLN A 91 -9.65 -2.33 -14.29
N LYS A 92 -9.15 -2.18 -15.52
CA LYS A 92 -9.02 -3.29 -16.48
C LYS A 92 -8.13 -4.41 -15.92
N THR A 93 -6.91 -4.07 -15.50
CA THR A 93 -5.93 -5.05 -15.01
C THR A 93 -6.41 -5.75 -13.74
N VAL A 94 -6.96 -5.02 -12.77
CA VAL A 94 -7.38 -5.62 -11.50
C VAL A 94 -8.71 -6.35 -11.64
N TYR A 95 -9.73 -5.76 -12.27
CA TYR A 95 -11.09 -6.29 -12.18
C TYR A 95 -11.59 -7.04 -13.42
N GLU A 96 -10.98 -6.84 -14.60
CA GLU A 96 -11.40 -7.47 -15.84
C GLU A 96 -10.46 -8.61 -16.25
N GLU A 97 -9.14 -8.39 -16.11
CA GLU A 97 -8.12 -9.34 -16.56
C GLU A 97 -7.77 -10.40 -15.52
N THR A 98 -8.00 -10.15 -14.22
CA THR A 98 -7.67 -11.13 -13.17
C THR A 98 -8.82 -12.06 -12.80
N GLN A 99 -8.46 -13.32 -12.59
CA GLN A 99 -9.35 -14.31 -12.02
C GLN A 99 -9.50 -14.11 -10.51
N VAL A 100 -10.72 -14.27 -10.02
CA VAL A 100 -11.01 -14.28 -8.59
C VAL A 100 -10.65 -15.65 -8.03
N ILE A 101 -9.86 -15.68 -6.96
CA ILE A 101 -9.54 -16.92 -6.25
C ILE A 101 -9.75 -16.76 -4.74
N ASN A 102 -9.83 -17.89 -4.04
CA ASN A 102 -9.79 -17.90 -2.58
C ASN A 102 -8.33 -17.68 -2.10
N ILE A 103 -8.15 -17.00 -0.98
CA ILE A 103 -6.85 -16.81 -0.33
C ILE A 103 -6.15 -18.15 -0.06
N ASP A 104 -6.92 -19.21 0.23
CA ASP A 104 -6.37 -20.54 0.50
C ASP A 104 -5.71 -21.20 -0.72
N ASP A 105 -6.09 -20.78 -1.93
CA ASP A 105 -5.62 -21.35 -3.19
C ASP A 105 -4.44 -20.59 -3.80
N VAL A 106 -4.13 -19.38 -3.31
CA VAL A 106 -2.98 -18.56 -3.78
C VAL A 106 -1.67 -19.35 -3.78
N PHE A 107 -1.49 -20.25 -2.81
CA PHE A 107 -0.29 -21.06 -2.70
C PHE A 107 -0.26 -22.27 -3.63
N ARG A 108 -1.40 -22.66 -4.19
CA ARG A 108 -1.60 -23.89 -4.98
C ARG A 108 -1.68 -23.65 -6.49
N ILE A 109 -1.86 -22.41 -6.92
CA ILE A 109 -1.96 -22.05 -8.33
C ILE A 109 -0.58 -21.85 -8.99
N PRO A 110 -0.50 -21.91 -10.33
CA PRO A 110 0.71 -21.58 -11.06
C PRO A 110 1.26 -20.22 -10.66
N LYS A 111 2.58 -20.16 -10.49
CA LYS A 111 3.30 -18.98 -10.01
C LYS A 111 3.64 -18.00 -11.13
N SER A 112 2.63 -17.69 -11.94
CA SER A 112 2.75 -16.82 -13.11
C SER A 112 1.44 -16.05 -13.33
N GLY A 113 1.57 -14.80 -13.77
CA GLY A 113 0.42 -13.94 -14.07
C GLY A 113 -0.12 -13.22 -12.84
N SER A 114 -1.43 -12.95 -12.83
CA SER A 114 -2.08 -12.14 -11.81
C SER A 114 -3.47 -12.63 -11.43
N VAL A 115 -3.78 -12.54 -10.14
CA VAL A 115 -5.07 -12.93 -9.55
C VAL A 115 -5.57 -11.87 -8.58
N ARG A 116 -6.87 -11.88 -8.29
CA ARG A 116 -7.47 -11.07 -7.23
C ARG A 116 -8.11 -11.93 -6.15
N VAL A 117 -8.00 -11.45 -4.92
CA VAL A 117 -8.62 -12.01 -3.73
C VAL A 117 -9.45 -10.90 -3.08
N TYR A 118 -10.74 -11.14 -2.87
CA TYR A 118 -11.58 -10.16 -2.18
C TYR A 118 -11.37 -10.19 -0.67
N TYR A 119 -11.48 -9.04 -0.01
CA TYR A 119 -11.72 -8.94 1.42
C TYR A 119 -13.04 -8.22 1.72
N SER A 120 -13.73 -8.60 2.78
CA SER A 120 -15.09 -8.12 3.09
C SER A 120 -15.20 -7.24 4.34
N ALA A 121 -14.20 -7.25 5.21
CA ALA A 121 -14.19 -6.49 6.46
C ALA A 121 -12.75 -6.34 7.00
N ASN A 122 -12.57 -5.53 8.04
CA ASN A 122 -11.27 -5.28 8.69
C ASN A 122 -10.53 -6.60 9.05
N MET A 123 -11.20 -7.48 9.82
CA MET A 123 -10.59 -8.75 10.25
C MET A 123 -10.29 -9.71 9.10
N ASP A 124 -11.09 -9.66 8.04
CA ASP A 124 -10.87 -10.50 6.86
C ASP A 124 -9.65 -9.99 6.05
N TYR A 125 -9.51 -8.66 5.92
CA TYR A 125 -8.30 -8.06 5.35
C TYR A 125 -7.06 -8.46 6.15
N ILE A 126 -7.08 -8.31 7.48
CA ILE A 126 -5.92 -8.61 8.34
C ILE A 126 -5.46 -10.06 8.14
N LYS A 127 -6.38 -11.02 8.24
CA LYS A 127 -6.08 -12.45 8.05
C LYS A 127 -5.51 -12.75 6.66
N LYS A 128 -6.04 -12.12 5.61
CA LYS A 128 -5.58 -12.30 4.23
C LYS A 128 -4.21 -11.64 3.99
N ALA A 129 -3.99 -10.46 4.55
CA ALA A 129 -2.71 -9.76 4.50
C ALA A 129 -1.62 -10.57 5.21
N ASP A 130 -1.91 -11.12 6.40
CA ASP A 130 -1.00 -12.02 7.12
C ASP A 130 -0.64 -13.26 6.30
N LYS A 131 -1.64 -13.88 5.69
CA LYS A 131 -1.43 -15.04 4.83
C LYS A 131 -0.57 -14.72 3.61
N LEU A 132 -0.68 -13.51 3.06
CA LEU A 132 0.19 -13.02 1.98
C LEU A 132 1.53 -12.47 2.47
N GLN A 133 1.78 -12.45 3.79
CA GLN A 133 2.97 -11.88 4.42
C GLN A 133 3.21 -10.40 4.07
N ILE A 134 2.13 -9.65 3.86
CA ILE A 134 2.16 -8.20 3.64
C ILE A 134 1.72 -7.45 4.89
N MET A 135 1.93 -6.13 4.91
CA MET A 135 1.54 -5.31 6.06
C MET A 135 0.01 -5.29 6.22
N HIS A 136 -0.48 -5.71 7.39
CA HIS A 136 -1.90 -5.72 7.73
C HIS A 136 -2.37 -4.44 8.43
N ASP A 137 -1.48 -3.48 8.69
CA ASP A 137 -1.79 -2.27 9.44
C ASP A 137 -2.36 -1.16 8.55
N TYR A 138 -2.98 -0.20 9.22
CA TYR A 138 -3.69 0.91 8.59
C TYR A 138 -3.18 2.24 9.10
N LYS A 139 -3.38 3.28 8.30
CA LYS A 139 -3.32 4.67 8.76
C LYS A 139 -4.58 5.40 8.31
N ALA A 140 -5.35 5.91 9.27
CA ALA A 140 -6.67 6.50 9.04
C ALA A 140 -7.58 5.62 8.16
N GLY A 141 -7.61 4.30 8.43
CA GLY A 141 -8.40 3.33 7.66
C GLY A 141 -7.83 2.92 6.30
N VAL A 142 -6.67 3.46 5.90
CA VAL A 142 -6.03 3.13 4.62
C VAL A 142 -4.97 2.05 4.83
N PRO A 143 -5.10 0.86 4.19
CA PRO A 143 -4.06 -0.15 4.27
C PRO A 143 -2.77 0.30 3.57
N ARG A 144 -1.62 -0.22 4.03
CA ARG A 144 -0.32 0.14 3.45
C ARG A 144 -0.28 -0.13 1.95
N THR A 145 0.21 0.86 1.20
CA THR A 145 0.37 0.82 -0.27
C THR A 145 -0.93 0.71 -1.08
N ALA A 146 -2.09 0.81 -0.44
CA ALA A 146 -3.37 0.66 -1.10
C ALA A 146 -3.68 1.81 -2.07
N TYR A 147 -4.33 1.48 -3.19
CA TYR A 147 -4.99 2.42 -4.08
C TYR A 147 -6.46 2.00 -4.24
N GLN A 148 -7.40 2.88 -3.90
CA GLN A 148 -8.83 2.56 -3.86
C GLN A 148 -9.15 1.29 -3.03
N GLY A 149 -8.45 1.11 -1.91
CA GLY A 149 -8.55 -0.09 -1.07
C GLY A 149 -7.79 -1.32 -1.58
N VAL A 150 -7.37 -1.34 -2.84
CA VAL A 150 -6.64 -2.48 -3.41
C VAL A 150 -5.17 -2.45 -2.99
N VAL A 151 -4.71 -3.52 -2.35
CA VAL A 151 -3.28 -3.74 -2.05
C VAL A 151 -2.71 -4.68 -3.10
N THR A 152 -1.66 -4.22 -3.78
CA THR A 152 -0.96 -5.01 -4.80
C THR A 152 0.28 -5.64 -4.19
N SER A 153 0.38 -6.96 -4.27
CA SER A 153 1.49 -7.75 -3.74
C SER A 153 2.05 -8.72 -4.78
N TYR A 154 3.23 -9.25 -4.49
CA TYR A 154 3.89 -10.28 -5.28
C TYR A 154 4.31 -11.43 -4.39
N LEU A 155 3.98 -12.64 -4.83
CA LEU A 155 4.32 -13.88 -4.13
C LEU A 155 4.86 -14.88 -5.16
N ASP A 156 6.16 -15.17 -5.09
CA ASP A 156 6.84 -16.18 -5.91
C ASP A 156 6.61 -16.07 -7.44
N GLY A 157 6.43 -14.85 -7.97
CA GLY A 157 6.17 -14.63 -9.41
C GLY A 157 4.69 -14.48 -9.78
N LEU A 158 3.78 -14.70 -8.81
CA LEU A 158 2.36 -14.39 -8.93
C LEU A 158 2.08 -12.99 -8.39
N ARG A 159 1.42 -12.13 -9.18
CA ARG A 159 0.87 -10.86 -8.69
C ARG A 159 -0.48 -11.11 -8.04
N VAL A 160 -0.64 -10.73 -6.77
CA VAL A 160 -1.89 -10.88 -6.02
C VAL A 160 -2.44 -9.51 -5.67
N PHE A 161 -3.64 -9.22 -6.15
CA PHE A 161 -4.41 -8.05 -5.75
C PHE A 161 -5.35 -8.43 -4.60
N LEU A 162 -5.16 -7.84 -3.42
CA LEU A 162 -6.10 -7.93 -2.31
C LEU A 162 -7.09 -6.77 -2.42
N VAL A 163 -8.35 -7.07 -2.73
CA VAL A 163 -9.35 -6.13 -3.27
C VAL A 163 -10.55 -6.00 -2.33
N PRO A 164 -11.09 -4.81 -2.06
CA PRO A 164 -12.32 -4.68 -1.27
C PRO A 164 -13.52 -5.26 -2.04
N ASN A 165 -14.36 -6.03 -1.37
CA ASN A 165 -15.68 -6.35 -1.89
C ASN A 165 -16.58 -5.12 -1.74
N THR A 166 -16.85 -4.41 -2.83
CA THR A 166 -17.55 -3.11 -2.82
C THR A 166 -19.02 -3.18 -2.36
N THR A 167 -19.61 -4.38 -2.31
CA THR A 167 -20.95 -4.56 -1.71
C THR A 167 -20.94 -4.53 -0.18
N LEU A 168 -19.77 -4.76 0.44
CA LEU A 168 -19.59 -4.82 1.90
C LEU A 168 -18.65 -3.73 2.43
N VAL A 169 -17.70 -3.28 1.61
CA VAL A 169 -16.70 -2.26 1.94
C VAL A 169 -16.93 -1.05 1.05
N HIS A 170 -17.50 0.02 1.60
CA HIS A 170 -17.94 1.20 0.84
C HIS A 170 -16.88 2.31 0.74
N GLY A 171 -15.70 2.11 1.32
CA GLY A 171 -14.63 3.10 1.33
C GLY A 171 -13.65 2.87 2.47
N TYR A 172 -12.74 3.82 2.67
CA TYR A 172 -11.86 3.81 3.84
C TYR A 172 -12.67 4.16 5.10
N ASP A 173 -12.53 3.35 6.14
CA ASP A 173 -13.15 3.56 7.45
C ASP A 173 -12.06 3.79 8.49
N LYS A 174 -12.05 4.97 9.13
CA LYS A 174 -11.07 5.34 10.16
C LYS A 174 -11.07 4.38 11.36
N LYS A 175 -12.16 3.64 11.58
CA LYS A 175 -12.27 2.63 12.63
C LYS A 175 -11.54 1.33 12.29
N TRP A 176 -11.05 1.16 11.07
CA TRP A 176 -10.24 0.02 10.70
C TRP A 176 -8.82 0.20 11.24
N GLU A 177 -8.55 -0.53 12.30
CA GLU A 177 -7.27 -0.63 12.99
C GLU A 177 -6.96 -2.10 13.29
N VAL A 178 -5.69 -2.40 13.54
CA VAL A 178 -5.27 -3.75 13.97
C VAL A 178 -5.70 -3.90 15.43
N PRO A 179 -6.53 -4.91 15.79
CA PRO A 179 -6.94 -5.09 17.17
C PRO A 179 -5.75 -5.37 18.10
N PRO A 180 -5.83 -4.97 19.38
CA PRO A 180 -4.80 -5.29 20.35
C PRO A 180 -4.48 -6.79 20.39
N GLY A 181 -3.18 -7.13 20.39
CA GLY A 181 -2.70 -8.51 20.41
C GLY A 181 -2.49 -9.16 19.03
N MET A 182 -2.73 -8.44 17.93
CA MET A 182 -2.41 -8.87 16.56
C MET A 182 -1.28 -8.05 15.91
N GLU A 183 -0.56 -7.24 16.69
CA GLU A 183 0.46 -6.27 16.21
C GLU A 183 1.79 -6.85 15.73
#